data_AF-A0A6N7IU27-F1
#
_entry.id   AF-A0A6N7IU27-F1
#
_cell.length_a   1.000
_cell.length_b   1.000
_cell.length_c   1.000
_cell.angle_alpha   90.00
_cell.angle_beta   90.00
_cell.angle_gamma   90.00
#
_symmetry.space_group_name_H-M   'P 1'
#
loop_
_entity.id
_entity.type
_entity.pdbx_description
1 polymer ?
#
loop_
_entity_poly.entity_id
_entity_poly.type
_entity_poly.pdbx_seq_one_letter_code
_entity_poly.pdbx_strand_id
1 'polypeptide(L)'
;MVDVMALVKQQERVGAGIYRLILDAPAICSVALPGQFVHIRCAGGLDPLLRRPLSIHRVDRERGELWLLYRVVGKGTSLLAQKKPGDRLAIMGPLGRGFTLPAPGADVV
;
A
#
# COMPACT_ATOMS: atom_id res chain seq x y z
N MET A 1 -7.16 -12.84 -1.99
CA MET A 1 -5.95 -12.21 -2.56
C MET A 1 -6.22 -11.93 -4.03
N VAL A 2 -5.90 -10.73 -4.50
CA VAL A 2 -5.93 -10.36 -5.92
C VAL A 2 -4.59 -9.70 -6.31
N ASP A 3 -4.20 -9.79 -7.58
CA ASP A 3 -3.07 -9.03 -8.16
C ASP A 3 -3.63 -8.12 -9.26
N VAL A 4 -3.47 -6.81 -9.10
CA VAL A 4 -4.14 -5.79 -9.92
C VAL A 4 -3.19 -4.67 -10.32
N MET A 5 -3.49 -4.02 -11.44
CA MET A 5 -2.83 -2.78 -11.87
C MET A 5 -3.54 -1.57 -11.29
N ALA A 6 -3.06 -1.06 -10.17
CA ALA A 6 -3.62 0.11 -9.49
C ALA A 6 -3.07 1.42 -10.07
N LEU A 7 -3.95 2.42 -10.20
CA LEU A 7 -3.57 3.77 -10.64
C LEU A 7 -3.01 4.54 -9.44
N VAL A 8 -1.87 5.20 -9.61
CA VAL A 8 -1.36 6.18 -8.65
C VAL A 8 -2.24 7.42 -8.73
N LYS A 9 -2.98 7.69 -7.65
CA LYS A 9 -3.82 8.88 -7.51
C LYS A 9 -3.01 10.05 -6.94
N GLN A 10 -2.13 9.76 -5.99
CA GLN A 10 -1.29 10.76 -5.35
C GLN A 10 0.02 10.13 -4.84
N GLN A 11 1.11 10.89 -4.94
CA GLN A 11 2.39 10.59 -4.30
C GLN A 11 2.87 11.85 -3.60
N GLU A 12 3.02 11.80 -2.29
CA GLU A 12 3.33 12.99 -1.48
C GLU A 12 4.43 12.68 -0.49
N ARG A 13 5.43 13.57 -0.42
CA ARG A 13 6.46 13.51 0.62
C ARG A 13 5.92 14.18 1.88
N VAL A 14 5.68 13.39 2.92
CA VAL A 14 5.14 13.86 4.21
C VAL A 14 6.21 14.03 5.29
N GLY A 15 7.47 13.72 4.97
CA GLY A 15 8.61 13.90 5.88
C GLY A 15 9.95 13.60 5.21
N ALA A 16 11.03 13.62 5.99
CA ALA A 16 12.36 13.28 5.50
C ALA A 16 12.44 11.80 5.06
N GLY A 17 12.39 11.56 3.74
CA GLY A 17 12.37 10.22 3.17
C GLY A 17 11.08 9.43 3.39
N ILE A 18 9.99 10.07 3.87
CA ILE A 18 8.71 9.41 4.14
C ILE A 18 7.69 9.89 3.10
N TYR A 19 7.00 8.92 2.49
CA TYR A 19 6.03 9.15 1.43
C TYR A 19 4.69 8.52 1.74
N ARG A 20 3.64 9.26 1.39
CA ARG A 20 2.26 8.78 1.33
C ARG A 20 1.89 8.54 -0.14
N LEU A 21 1.52 7.31 -0.44
CA LEU A 21 1.07 6.87 -1.76
C LEU A 21 -0.42 6.51 -1.68
N ILE A 22 -1.22 7.10 -2.56
CA ILE A 22 -2.65 6.80 -2.69
C ILE A 22 -2.86 6.10 -4.02
N LEU A 23 -3.48 4.92 -3.96
CA LEU A 23 -3.74 4.05 -5.10
C LEU A 23 -5.25 3.85 -5.28
N ASP A 24 -5.71 3.84 -6.53
CA ASP A 24 -7.04 3.36 -6.89
C ASP A 24 -7.03 1.82 -6.95
N ALA A 25 -7.62 1.18 -5.95
CA ALA A 25 -7.55 -0.26 -5.74
C ALA A 25 -8.83 -0.83 -5.07
N PRO A 26 -10.03 -0.61 -5.64
CA PRO A 26 -11.31 -0.95 -5.01
C PRO A 26 -11.44 -2.43 -4.63
N ALA A 27 -10.89 -3.33 -5.43
CA ALA A 27 -10.90 -4.77 -5.17
C ALA A 27 -10.11 -5.19 -3.92
N ILE A 28 -9.07 -4.44 -3.55
CA ILE A 28 -8.32 -4.66 -2.31
C ILE A 28 -9.03 -3.97 -1.14
N CYS A 29 -9.50 -2.74 -1.37
CA CYS A 29 -10.18 -1.92 -0.36
C CYS A 29 -11.45 -2.58 0.19
N SER A 30 -12.21 -3.29 -0.65
CA SER A 30 -13.46 -3.94 -0.23
C SER A 30 -13.27 -4.98 0.87
N VAL A 31 -12.11 -5.65 0.90
CA VAL A 31 -11.85 -6.80 1.80
C VAL A 31 -10.70 -6.59 2.79
N ALA A 32 -9.94 -5.49 2.69
CA ALA A 32 -8.79 -5.23 3.54
C ALA A 32 -9.17 -4.98 5.02
N LEU A 33 -8.43 -5.62 5.92
CA LEU A 33 -8.57 -5.50 7.37
C LEU A 33 -7.32 -4.83 8.00
N PRO A 34 -7.44 -4.17 9.16
CA PRO A 34 -6.30 -3.65 9.91
C PRO A 34 -5.23 -4.73 10.16
N GLY A 35 -3.95 -4.37 10.04
CA GLY A 35 -2.81 -5.28 10.21
C GLY A 35 -2.37 -6.02 8.95
N GLN A 36 -3.11 -5.87 7.84
CA GLN A 36 -2.72 -6.44 6.55
C GLN A 36 -1.77 -5.53 5.76
N PHE A 37 -1.14 -6.11 4.74
CA PHE A 37 -0.18 -5.44 3.86
C PHE A 37 -0.43 -5.80 2.40
N VAL A 38 0.26 -5.10 1.49
CA VAL A 38 0.27 -5.39 0.05
C VAL A 38 1.70 -5.56 -0.46
N HIS A 39 1.87 -6.36 -1.51
CA HIS A 39 3.12 -6.51 -2.24
C HIS A 39 3.12 -5.64 -3.49
N ILE A 40 4.05 -4.69 -3.58
CA ILE A 40 4.15 -3.76 -4.72
C ILE A 40 5.34 -4.09 -5.59
N ARG A 41 5.12 -4.20 -6.90
CA ARG A 41 6.21 -4.22 -7.87
C ARG A 41 6.64 -2.80 -8.21
N CYS A 42 7.84 -2.41 -7.77
CA CYS A 42 8.36 -1.05 -7.92
C CYS A 42 9.10 -0.80 -9.24
N ALA A 43 9.44 -1.86 -9.99
CA ALA A 43 10.17 -1.79 -11.26
C ALA A 43 9.60 -2.80 -12.28
N GLY A 44 9.76 -2.51 -13.57
CA GLY A 44 9.34 -3.42 -14.65
C GLY A 44 10.33 -4.54 -14.95
N GLY A 45 11.60 -4.39 -14.58
CA GLY A 45 12.68 -5.34 -14.88
C GLY A 45 13.04 -6.29 -13.74
N LEU A 46 14.23 -6.90 -13.83
CA LEU A 46 14.76 -7.84 -12.83
C LEU A 46 15.51 -7.15 -11.68
N ASP A 47 15.70 -5.84 -11.75
CA ASP A 47 16.41 -5.09 -10.71
C ASP A 47 15.63 -3.83 -10.27
N PRO A 48 14.93 -3.88 -9.13
CA PRO A 48 14.83 -5.02 -8.22
C PRO A 48 13.74 -6.04 -8.62
N LEU A 49 14.07 -7.34 -8.55
CA LEU A 49 13.16 -8.43 -8.91
C LEU A 49 11.93 -8.56 -8.00
N LEU A 50 12.16 -8.49 -6.69
CA LEU A 50 11.16 -8.80 -5.67
C LEU A 50 10.12 -7.69 -5.51
N ARG A 51 8.95 -8.02 -4.99
CA ARG A 51 7.96 -7.01 -4.58
C ARG A 51 8.30 -6.47 -3.18
N ARG A 52 7.77 -5.29 -2.85
CA ARG A 52 7.96 -4.64 -1.54
C ARG A 52 6.69 -4.86 -0.71
N PRO A 53 6.76 -5.57 0.43
CA PRO A 53 5.66 -5.61 1.37
C PRO A 53 5.52 -4.25 2.06
N LEU A 54 4.39 -3.58 1.86
CA LEU A 54 4.04 -2.33 2.53
C LEU A 54 2.72 -2.49 3.26
N SER A 55 2.71 -2.15 4.55
CA SER A 55 1.50 -2.16 5.37
C SER A 55 0.44 -1.22 4.82
N ILE A 56 -0.82 -1.63 4.93
CA ILE A 56 -1.96 -0.79 4.59
C ILE A 56 -2.09 0.27 5.68
N HIS A 57 -1.91 1.54 5.32
CA HIS A 57 -2.01 2.65 6.27
C HIS A 57 -3.47 3.09 6.48
N ARG A 58 -4.24 3.17 5.39
CA ARG A 58 -5.67 3.51 5.42
C ARG A 58 -6.38 2.92 4.20
N VAL A 59 -7.67 2.67 4.36
CA VAL A 59 -8.58 2.27 3.28
C VAL A 59 -9.75 3.22 3.29
N ASP A 60 -10.05 3.83 2.14
CA ASP A 60 -11.29 4.53 1.88
C ASP A 60 -12.15 3.66 0.95
N ARG A 61 -13.20 3.04 1.49
CA ARG A 61 -14.01 2.08 0.75
C ARG A 61 -14.94 2.74 -0.26
N GLU A 62 -15.45 3.92 0.06
CA GLU A 62 -16.36 4.66 -0.82
C GLU A 62 -15.64 5.13 -2.07
N ARG A 63 -14.40 5.63 -1.91
CA ARG A 63 -13.58 6.10 -3.02
C ARG A 63 -12.73 5.01 -3.68
N GLY A 64 -12.68 3.82 -3.10
CA GLY A 64 -11.83 2.72 -3.57
C GLY A 64 -10.33 2.98 -3.38
N GLU A 65 -9.95 3.85 -2.45
CA GLU A 65 -8.56 4.31 -2.31
C GLU A 65 -7.80 3.54 -1.23
N LEU A 66 -6.65 3.00 -1.63
CA LEU A 66 -5.69 2.34 -0.76
C LEU A 66 -4.54 3.30 -0.47
N TRP A 67 -4.33 3.60 0.81
CA TRP A 67 -3.30 4.54 1.25
C TRP A 67 -2.18 3.77 1.91
N LEU A 68 -0.95 4.08 1.50
CA LEU A 68 0.27 3.46 2.00
C LEU A 68 1.21 4.55 2.52
N LEU A 69 1.86 4.27 3.63
CA LEU A 69 2.87 5.15 4.22
C LEU A 69 4.18 4.36 4.35
N TYR A 70 5.25 4.86 3.75
CA TYR A 70 6.52 4.15 3.72
C TYR A 70 7.71 5.09 3.74
N ARG A 71 8.86 4.56 4.18
CA ARG A 71 10.15 5.25 4.16
C ARG A 71 11.01 4.74 3.01
N VAL A 72 11.73 5.65 2.35
CA VAL A 72 12.74 5.33 1.36
C VAL A 72 14.01 4.85 2.08
N VAL A 73 14.32 3.57 1.93
CA VAL A 73 15.50 2.94 2.56
C VAL A 73 16.39 2.19 1.58
N GLY A 74 15.95 1.99 0.34
CA GLY A 74 16.74 1.33 -0.70
C GLY A 74 16.10 1.43 -2.07
N LYS A 75 16.76 0.81 -3.07
CA LYS A 75 16.44 0.96 -4.50
C LYS A 75 14.97 0.84 -4.84
N GLY A 76 14.29 -0.20 -4.34
CA GLY A 76 12.87 -0.42 -4.65
C GLY A 76 11.97 0.71 -4.16
N THR A 77 12.16 1.15 -2.91
CA THR A 77 11.40 2.29 -2.36
C THR A 77 11.81 3.62 -3.00
N SER A 78 13.06 3.76 -3.44
CA SER A 78 13.51 4.95 -4.18
C SER A 78 12.83 5.05 -5.55
N LEU A 79 12.69 3.93 -6.26
CA LEU A 79 11.94 3.87 -7.53
C LEU A 79 10.44 4.10 -7.32
N LEU A 80 9.88 3.57 -6.24
CA LEU A 80 8.48 3.81 -5.88
C LEU A 80 8.23 5.30 -5.61
N ALA A 81 9.13 5.97 -4.90
CA ALA A 81 9.02 7.40 -4.58
C ALA A 81 9.04 8.33 -5.81
N GLN A 82 9.53 7.84 -6.95
CA GLN A 82 9.55 8.59 -8.21
C GLN A 82 8.24 8.49 -9.01
N LYS A 83 7.31 7.61 -8.59
CA LYS A 83 6.01 7.47 -9.26
C LYS A 83 5.16 8.72 -9.11
N LYS A 84 4.40 9.03 -10.15
CA LYS A 84 3.57 10.23 -10.27
C LYS A 84 2.10 9.85 -10.42
N PRO A 85 1.16 10.76 -10.08
CA PRO A 85 -0.23 10.60 -10.45
C PRO A 85 -0.40 10.24 -11.93
N GLY A 86 -1.22 9.24 -12.23
CA GLY A 86 -1.39 8.69 -13.58
C GLY A 86 -0.57 7.43 -13.87
N ASP A 87 0.52 7.18 -13.13
CA ASP A 87 1.28 5.94 -13.26
C ASP A 87 0.46 4.72 -12.82
N ARG A 88 0.81 3.54 -13.33
CA ARG A 88 0.24 2.26 -12.86
C ARG A 88 1.27 1.42 -12.11
N LEU A 89 0.81 0.73 -11.07
CA LEU A 89 1.61 -0.17 -10.24
C LEU A 89 0.92 -1.53 -10.13
N ALA A 90 1.68 -2.61 -10.32
CA ALA A 90 1.19 -3.95 -10.02
C ALA A 90 1.25 -4.17 -8.50
N ILE A 91 0.09 -4.40 -7.90
CA ILE A 91 -0.07 -4.62 -6.47
C ILE A 91 -0.82 -5.91 -6.20
N MET A 92 -0.32 -6.68 -5.23
CA MET A 92 -0.91 -7.93 -4.79
C MET A 92 -1.38 -7.79 -3.34
N GLY A 93 -2.65 -8.06 -3.08
CA GLY A 93 -3.22 -7.89 -1.74
C GLY A 93 -4.73 -8.14 -1.61
N PRO A 94 -5.29 -7.88 -0.41
CA PRO A 94 -4.53 -7.74 0.83
C PRO A 94 -3.88 -9.10 1.21
N LEU A 95 -2.78 -9.04 1.96
CA LEU A 95 -1.99 -10.18 2.45
C LEU A 95 -1.87 -10.12 3.97
N GLY A 96 -1.57 -11.28 4.58
CA GLY A 96 -1.39 -11.43 6.02
C GLY A 96 -2.71 -11.61 6.78
N ARG A 97 -2.58 -11.94 8.07
CA ARG A 97 -3.71 -12.04 9.00
C ARG A 97 -3.93 -10.67 9.64
N GLY A 98 -5.16 -10.18 9.63
CA GLY A 98 -5.51 -8.94 10.30
C GLY A 98 -5.39 -9.04 11.82
N PHE A 99 -5.45 -7.89 12.49
CA PHE A 99 -5.47 -7.83 13.94
C PHE A 99 -6.75 -8.44 14.51
N THR A 100 -6.62 -9.11 15.65
CA THR A 100 -7.77 -9.40 16.50
C THR A 100 -8.19 -8.11 17.16
N LEU A 101 -9.39 -7.63 16.83
CA LEU A 101 -9.93 -6.43 17.47
C LEU A 101 -10.52 -6.80 18.84
N PRO A 102 -10.32 -5.95 19.86
CA PRO A 102 -10.96 -6.14 21.15
C PRO A 102 -12.49 -6.06 20.99
N ALA A 103 -13.21 -6.65 21.94
CA ALA A 103 -14.65 -6.49 22.01
C ALA A 103 -15.00 -5.00 22.19
N PRO A 104 -16.14 -4.53 21.67
CA PRO A 104 -16.59 -3.16 21.88
C PRO A 104 -16.61 -2.81 23.38
N GLY A 105 -15.90 -1.76 23.77
CA GLY A 105 -15.83 -1.28 25.17
C GLY A 105 -14.81 -1.98 26.06
N ALA A 106 -14.01 -2.91 25.54
CA ALA A 106 -12.89 -3.47 26.30
C ALA A 106 -11.68 -2.54 26.27
N ASP A 107 -11.00 -2.40 27.41
CA ASP A 107 -9.73 -1.67 27.49
C ASP A 107 -8.68 -2.36 26.62
N VAL A 108 -7.96 -1.56 25.83
CA VAL A 108 -6.81 -2.03 25.04
C VAL A 108 -5.60 -2.03 25.99
N VAL A 109 -5.22 -3.20 26.49
CA VAL A 109 -3.99 -3.40 27.29
C VAL A 109 -2.75 -3.32 26.42
#